data_AF-A0A3D2FXS5-F1
#
_entry.id   AF-A0A3D2FXS5-F1
#
_cell.length_a   1.000
_cell.length_b   1.000
_cell.length_c   1.000
_cell.angle_alpha   90.00
_cell.angle_beta   90.00
_cell.angle_gamma   90.00
#
_symmetry.space_group_name_H-M   'P 1'
#
loop_
_entity.id
_entity.type
_entity.pdbx_description
1 polymer ?
#
loop_
_entity_poly.entity_id
_entity_poly.type
_entity_poly.pdbx_seq_one_letter_code
_entity_poly.pdbx_strand_id
1 'polypeptide(L)'
;ARCGVPACVFDPYFGYEQWIDYILDVPMYFLHRGDDYVDVAGQSFRDFLDGMLEGHEGQFPSMADFEDHITTAFPEVRLKTFLEMRGADGGPWSNICALPAFWVGLLYDPESLEAAGRLTADITAEDVMEARLSAARDGLRGRIGRWDMHDLGRKVLQLSQDGLRRRARLDDEGKDETGFLSPLVDAIADGKTPAERLLDMYHGDWEGDLSHVFETHQY
;
A
#
# COMPACT_ATOMS: atom_id res chain seq x y z
N ALA A 1 7.45 15.21 -1.27
CA ALA A 1 7.08 15.55 0.12
C ALA A 1 6.03 14.58 0.69
N ARG A 2 4.93 14.29 -0.01
CA ARG A 2 3.81 13.50 0.55
C ARG A 2 3.70 12.03 0.11
N CYS A 3 4.51 11.58 -0.85
CA CYS A 3 4.46 10.22 -1.38
C CYS A 3 5.77 9.47 -1.13
N GLY A 4 5.74 8.16 -1.31
CA GLY A 4 6.91 7.29 -1.18
C GLY A 4 6.95 6.54 0.14
N VAL A 5 8.15 6.18 0.58
CA VAL A 5 8.37 5.50 1.86
C VAL A 5 9.15 6.44 2.76
N PRO A 6 8.52 7.04 3.80
CA PRO A 6 9.20 7.97 4.69
C PRO A 6 10.38 7.28 5.38
N ALA A 7 11.59 7.86 5.28
CA ALA A 7 12.80 7.22 5.80
C ALA A 7 12.74 6.95 7.31
N CYS A 8 11.98 7.76 8.06
CA CYS A 8 11.81 7.59 9.50
C CYS A 8 11.23 6.22 9.88
N VAL A 9 10.47 5.53 9.01
CA VAL A 9 9.90 4.21 9.33
C VAL A 9 10.96 3.10 9.47
N PHE A 10 12.19 3.35 9.02
CA PHE A 10 13.32 2.43 9.16
C PHE A 10 14.23 2.79 10.35
N ASP A 11 13.94 3.85 11.08
CA ASP A 11 14.65 4.18 12.31
C ASP A 11 14.34 3.10 13.38
N PRO A 12 15.34 2.53 14.07
CA PRO A 12 15.12 1.54 15.13
C PRO A 12 14.23 2.02 16.28
N TYR A 13 14.07 3.34 16.43
CA TYR A 13 13.24 4.01 17.43
C TYR A 13 11.97 4.63 16.83
N PHE A 14 11.62 4.26 15.59
CA PHE A 14 10.39 4.72 14.94
C PHE A 14 9.17 4.46 15.83
N GLY A 15 8.29 5.46 15.89
CA GLY A 15 7.06 5.42 16.64
C GLY A 15 6.13 6.55 16.25
N TYR A 16 5.04 6.73 17.00
CA TYR A 16 4.02 7.73 16.68
C TYR A 16 4.58 9.14 16.59
N GLU A 17 5.49 9.54 17.48
CA GLU A 17 6.07 10.90 17.48
C GLU A 17 6.76 11.22 16.15
N GLN A 18 7.67 10.36 15.68
CA GLN A 18 8.35 10.54 14.40
C GLN A 18 7.38 10.50 13.20
N TRP A 19 6.32 9.70 13.28
CA TRP A 19 5.28 9.71 12.25
C TRP A 19 4.52 11.04 12.21
N ILE A 20 4.16 11.57 13.38
CA ILE A 20 3.49 12.87 13.49
C ILE A 20 4.40 13.98 12.97
N ASP A 21 5.69 13.98 13.31
CA ASP A 21 6.65 14.95 12.78
C ASP A 21 6.69 14.93 11.24
N TYR A 22 6.77 13.75 10.64
CA TYR A 22 6.68 13.61 9.18
C TYR A 22 5.37 14.21 8.63
N ILE A 23 4.23 13.93 9.25
CA ILE A 23 2.93 14.48 8.81
C ILE A 23 2.86 16.00 8.96
N LEU A 24 3.41 16.57 10.04
CA LEU A 24 3.46 18.01 10.25
C LEU A 24 4.33 18.73 9.21
N ASP A 25 5.34 18.06 8.67
CA ASP A 25 6.21 18.57 7.60
C ASP A 25 5.63 18.38 6.18
N VAL A 26 4.56 17.58 6.02
CA VAL A 26 3.83 17.51 4.75
C VAL A 26 3.11 18.85 4.53
N PRO A 27 3.27 19.52 3.37
CA PRO A 27 2.55 20.76 3.10
C PRO A 27 1.04 20.53 3.04
N MET A 28 0.27 21.48 3.58
CA MET A 28 -1.19 21.42 3.61
C MET A 28 -1.79 21.47 2.19
N TYR A 29 -3.07 21.10 2.09
CA TYR A 29 -3.90 21.32 0.89
C TYR A 29 -5.00 22.36 1.13
N PHE A 30 -5.78 22.17 2.20
CA PHE A 30 -6.96 22.99 2.45
C PHE A 30 -7.25 23.08 3.95
N LEU A 31 -8.08 24.05 4.32
CA LEU A 31 -8.86 24.05 5.56
C LEU A 31 -10.34 23.85 5.23
N HIS A 32 -11.02 22.97 5.96
CA HIS A 32 -12.46 22.78 5.79
C HIS A 32 -13.22 23.64 6.81
N ARG A 33 -14.02 24.60 6.33
CA ARG A 33 -14.73 25.57 7.18
C ARG A 33 -16.18 25.66 6.73
N GLY A 34 -17.10 25.08 7.50
CA GLY A 34 -18.49 24.95 7.09
C GLY A 34 -18.60 24.02 5.89
N ASP A 35 -19.10 24.52 4.77
CA ASP A 35 -19.19 23.80 3.50
C ASP A 35 -18.02 24.12 2.54
N ASP A 36 -17.13 25.04 2.93
CA ASP A 36 -16.06 25.56 2.09
C ASP A 36 -14.72 24.84 2.30
N TYR A 37 -14.01 24.64 1.20
CA TYR A 37 -12.61 24.23 1.18
C TYR A 37 -11.74 25.44 0.89
N VAL A 38 -11.07 25.97 1.91
CA VAL A 38 -10.18 27.11 1.79
C VAL A 38 -8.80 26.61 1.34
N ASP A 39 -8.32 27.12 0.20
CA ASP A 39 -7.02 26.75 -0.34
C ASP A 39 -5.88 27.31 0.52
N VAL A 40 -5.07 26.41 1.08
CA VAL A 40 -3.82 26.72 1.79
C VAL A 40 -2.69 25.86 1.26
N ALA A 41 -2.76 25.48 -0.02
CA ALA A 41 -1.84 24.54 -0.64
C ALA A 41 -0.39 25.03 -0.52
N GLY A 42 0.47 24.17 0.03
CA GLY A 42 1.89 24.48 0.21
C GLY A 42 2.22 25.16 1.54
N GLN A 43 1.23 25.62 2.32
CA GLN A 43 1.47 26.17 3.65
C GLN A 43 1.79 25.08 4.69
N SER A 44 2.32 25.51 5.84
CA SER A 44 2.85 24.65 6.90
C SER A 44 1.81 24.36 7.99
N PHE A 45 1.58 23.08 8.29
CA PHE A 45 0.73 22.71 9.43
C PHE A 45 1.38 23.09 10.76
N ARG A 46 2.72 23.16 10.84
CA ARG A 46 3.43 23.67 12.02
C ARG A 46 3.14 25.15 12.26
N ASP A 47 3.11 25.95 11.20
CA ASP A 47 2.74 27.37 11.33
C ASP A 47 1.30 27.49 11.81
N PHE A 48 0.41 26.59 11.37
CA PHE A 48 -0.96 26.54 11.89
C PHE A 48 -1.02 26.17 13.37
N LEU A 49 -0.24 25.18 13.83
CA LEU A 49 -0.12 24.85 15.26
C LEU A 49 0.33 26.03 16.11
N ASP A 50 1.20 26.89 15.57
CA ASP A 50 1.70 28.08 16.25
C ASP A 50 0.78 29.31 16.11
N GLY A 51 -0.34 29.19 15.39
CA GLY A 51 -1.28 30.28 15.12
C GLY A 51 -0.75 31.31 14.12
N MET A 52 0.20 30.91 13.27
CA MET A 52 0.95 31.74 12.33
C MET A 52 0.67 31.38 10.86
N LEU A 53 -0.37 30.60 10.58
CA LEU A 53 -0.76 30.25 9.20
C LEU A 53 -1.17 31.51 8.42
N GLU A 54 -0.58 31.72 7.25
CA GLU A 54 -0.76 32.94 6.45
C GLU A 54 -2.23 33.11 6.03
N GLY A 55 -2.82 34.26 6.36
CA GLY A 55 -4.23 34.57 6.12
C GLY A 55 -5.20 34.00 7.17
N HIS A 56 -4.68 33.28 8.16
CA HIS A 56 -5.43 32.65 9.25
C HIS A 56 -4.76 32.88 10.61
N GLU A 57 -4.05 34.00 10.78
CA GLU A 57 -3.28 34.29 11.98
C GLU A 57 -4.15 34.36 13.24
N GLY A 58 -3.66 33.77 14.33
CA GLY A 58 -4.38 33.62 15.60
C GLY A 58 -5.40 32.48 15.63
N GLN A 59 -5.62 31.76 14.52
CA GLN A 59 -6.40 30.52 14.51
C GLN A 59 -5.49 29.33 14.81
N PHE A 60 -5.99 28.35 15.56
CA PHE A 60 -5.29 27.11 15.88
C PHE A 60 -6.03 25.90 15.29
N PRO A 61 -5.32 24.83 14.89
CA PRO A 61 -5.95 23.63 14.34
C PRO A 61 -6.77 22.92 15.41
N SER A 62 -7.89 22.36 14.96
CA SER A 62 -8.64 21.34 15.67
C SER A 62 -8.13 19.93 15.32
N MET A 63 -8.61 18.91 16.04
CA MET A 63 -8.34 17.52 15.64
C MET A 63 -8.94 17.18 14.27
N ALA A 64 -10.05 17.81 13.88
CA ALA A 64 -10.62 17.62 12.54
C ALA A 64 -9.69 18.14 11.45
N ASP A 65 -9.04 19.31 11.66
CA ASP A 65 -8.04 19.83 10.74
C ASP A 65 -6.84 18.87 10.59
N PHE A 66 -6.42 18.26 11.71
CA PHE A 66 -5.34 17.27 11.67
C PHE A 66 -5.75 15.97 10.96
N GLU A 67 -6.98 15.50 11.17
CA GLU A 67 -7.55 14.33 10.50
C GLU A 67 -7.70 14.53 8.98
N ASP A 68 -8.07 15.75 8.56
CA ASP A 68 -8.07 16.14 7.16
C ASP A 68 -6.64 16.18 6.62
N HIS A 69 -5.72 16.82 7.34
CA HIS A 69 -4.33 16.97 6.91
C HIS A 69 -3.61 15.63 6.70
N ILE A 70 -3.72 14.69 7.65
CA ILE A 70 -3.10 13.36 7.54
C ILE A 70 -3.66 12.56 6.35
N THR A 71 -4.90 12.83 5.94
CA THR A 71 -5.54 12.22 4.76
C THR A 71 -4.93 12.73 3.45
N THR A 72 -4.15 13.81 3.47
CA THR A 72 -3.44 14.37 2.31
C THR A 72 -2.01 13.86 2.12
N ALA A 73 -1.50 13.04 3.05
CA ALA A 73 -0.27 12.29 2.86
C ALA A 73 -0.57 10.99 2.09
N PHE A 74 0.24 10.63 1.10
CA PHE A 74 0.08 9.45 0.25
C PHE A 74 1.33 8.55 0.18
N PRO A 75 1.92 8.14 1.31
CA PRO A 75 2.98 7.14 1.32
C PRO A 75 2.45 5.76 0.89
N GLU A 76 3.34 4.80 0.61
CA GLU A 76 2.97 3.42 0.21
C GLU A 76 2.19 2.68 1.30
N VAL A 77 2.52 2.98 2.56
CA VAL A 77 1.77 2.57 3.75
C VAL A 77 1.50 3.81 4.58
N ARG A 78 0.23 4.07 4.90
CA ARG A 78 -0.17 5.24 5.70
C ARG A 78 -0.65 4.81 7.07
N LEU A 79 -0.11 5.46 8.10
CA LEU A 79 -0.56 5.31 9.48
C LEU A 79 -1.54 6.46 9.82
N LYS A 80 -2.74 6.07 10.25
CA LYS A 80 -3.73 6.90 10.97
C LYS A 80 -3.96 6.23 12.33
N THR A 81 -5.22 6.15 12.77
CA THR A 81 -5.64 5.22 13.84
C THR A 81 -5.62 3.75 13.38
N PHE A 82 -5.29 3.50 12.11
CA PHE A 82 -5.13 2.21 11.44
C PHE A 82 -4.04 2.32 10.36
N LEU A 83 -3.58 1.18 9.84
CA LEU A 83 -2.66 1.13 8.71
C LEU A 83 -3.42 0.93 7.40
N GLU A 84 -3.03 1.68 6.37
CA GLU A 84 -3.54 1.54 5.01
C GLU A 84 -2.43 1.03 4.10
N MET A 85 -2.65 -0.10 3.42
CA MET A 85 -1.76 -0.63 2.38
C MET A 85 -2.18 -0.08 1.02
N ARG A 86 -1.31 0.67 0.34
CA ARG A 86 -1.73 1.56 -0.76
C ARG A 86 -1.05 1.28 -2.10
N GLY A 87 -0.22 0.24 -2.18
CA GLY A 87 0.63 -0.05 -3.34
C GLY A 87 0.04 -0.99 -4.38
N ALA A 88 -1.23 -1.37 -4.30
CA ALA A 88 -1.86 -2.32 -5.23
C ALA A 88 -2.73 -1.60 -6.27
N ASP A 89 -2.63 -2.06 -7.52
CA ASP A 89 -3.52 -1.63 -8.60
C ASP A 89 -4.94 -2.15 -8.37
N GLY A 90 -5.93 -1.43 -8.90
CA GLY A 90 -7.28 -1.96 -9.06
C GLY A 90 -7.29 -3.13 -10.05
N GLY A 91 -8.25 -4.04 -9.90
CA GLY A 91 -8.35 -5.22 -10.76
C GLY A 91 -9.64 -5.99 -10.54
N PRO A 92 -9.85 -7.11 -11.27
CA PRO A 92 -11.06 -7.91 -11.20
C PRO A 92 -11.46 -8.28 -9.77
N TRP A 93 -12.74 -8.64 -9.58
CA TRP A 93 -13.30 -9.03 -8.27
C TRP A 93 -12.41 -9.96 -7.44
N SER A 94 -11.82 -10.98 -8.07
CA SER A 94 -10.92 -11.92 -7.40
C SER A 94 -9.67 -11.25 -6.81
N ASN A 95 -9.06 -10.28 -7.51
CA ASN A 95 -7.93 -9.49 -7.00
C ASN A 95 -8.35 -8.54 -5.89
N ILE A 96 -9.55 -7.96 -5.98
CA ILE A 96 -10.12 -7.12 -4.90
C ILE A 96 -10.27 -7.93 -3.62
N CYS A 97 -10.69 -9.19 -3.70
CA CYS A 97 -10.76 -10.08 -2.54
C CYS A 97 -9.38 -10.58 -2.07
N ALA A 98 -8.44 -10.79 -3.01
CA ALA A 98 -7.10 -11.29 -2.68
C ALA A 98 -6.27 -10.27 -1.89
N LEU A 99 -6.39 -8.97 -2.21
CA LEU A 99 -5.61 -7.92 -1.56
C LEU A 99 -5.78 -7.87 -0.02
N PRO A 100 -7.00 -7.78 0.54
CA PRO A 100 -7.18 -7.81 2.00
C PRO A 100 -6.81 -9.18 2.58
N ALA A 101 -7.13 -10.29 1.90
CA ALA A 101 -6.76 -11.62 2.37
C ALA A 101 -5.23 -11.76 2.53
N PHE A 102 -4.46 -11.22 1.58
CA PHE A 102 -3.00 -11.25 1.61
C PHE A 102 -2.45 -10.57 2.87
N TRP A 103 -2.87 -9.32 3.12
CA TRP A 103 -2.40 -8.55 4.28
C TRP A 103 -2.93 -9.08 5.61
N VAL A 104 -4.17 -9.59 5.65
CA VAL A 104 -4.73 -10.24 6.85
C VAL A 104 -3.92 -11.48 7.20
N GLY A 105 -3.63 -12.35 6.24
CA GLY A 105 -2.82 -13.54 6.46
C GLY A 105 -1.42 -13.19 6.97
N LEU A 106 -0.80 -12.17 6.39
CA LEU A 106 0.57 -11.79 6.74
C LEU A 106 0.69 -11.07 8.09
N LEU A 107 -0.25 -10.17 8.41
CA LEU A 107 -0.11 -9.24 9.54
C LEU A 107 -0.95 -9.61 10.76
N TYR A 108 -2.04 -10.37 10.61
CA TYR A 108 -2.98 -10.66 11.72
C TYR A 108 -2.79 -12.05 12.34
N ASP A 109 -1.68 -12.71 12.00
CA ASP A 109 -1.20 -13.92 12.64
C ASP A 109 0.21 -13.66 13.20
N PRO A 110 0.45 -13.83 14.53
CA PRO A 110 1.72 -13.48 15.16
C PRO A 110 2.94 -14.21 14.56
N GLU A 111 2.78 -15.48 14.20
CA GLU A 111 3.87 -16.28 13.61
C GLU A 111 4.24 -15.78 12.22
N SER A 112 3.24 -15.46 11.38
CA SER A 112 3.44 -14.90 10.05
C SER A 112 4.09 -13.52 10.10
N LEU A 113 3.63 -12.67 11.01
CA LEU A 113 4.18 -11.32 11.19
C LEU A 113 5.65 -11.38 11.63
N GLU A 114 5.98 -12.22 12.62
CA GLU A 114 7.37 -12.41 13.07
C GLU A 114 8.26 -12.99 11.97
N ALA A 115 7.76 -13.98 11.23
CA ALA A 115 8.48 -14.58 10.11
C ALA A 115 8.72 -13.56 8.97
N ALA A 116 7.73 -12.73 8.66
CA ALA A 116 7.86 -11.66 7.67
C ALA A 116 8.91 -10.63 8.12
N GLY A 117 8.86 -10.19 9.39
CA GLY A 117 9.84 -9.27 9.94
C GLY A 117 11.28 -9.81 9.89
N ARG A 118 11.48 -11.11 10.16
CA ARG A 118 12.80 -11.76 9.99
C ARG A 118 13.23 -11.83 8.53
N LEU A 119 12.30 -12.14 7.61
CA LEU A 119 12.57 -12.25 6.19
C LEU A 119 13.01 -10.91 5.57
N THR A 120 12.47 -9.81 6.08
CA THR A 120 12.76 -8.45 5.58
C THR A 120 13.77 -7.68 6.43
N ALA A 121 14.40 -8.31 7.42
CA ALA A 121 15.26 -7.64 8.39
C ALA A 121 16.52 -6.99 7.76
N ASP A 122 16.98 -7.49 6.61
CA ASP A 122 18.13 -6.94 5.87
C ASP A 122 17.74 -5.97 4.75
N ILE A 123 16.44 -5.69 4.58
CA ILE A 123 15.93 -4.77 3.56
C ILE A 123 16.01 -3.33 4.10
N THR A 124 16.73 -2.48 3.37
CA THR A 124 16.93 -1.08 3.73
C THR A 124 15.90 -0.14 3.10
N ALA A 125 15.86 1.11 3.55
CA ALA A 125 15.01 2.14 2.95
C ALA A 125 15.32 2.37 1.45
N GLU A 126 16.61 2.30 1.08
CA GLU A 126 17.06 2.41 -0.31
C GLU A 126 16.56 1.24 -1.14
N ASP A 127 16.71 0.00 -0.64
CA ASP A 127 16.21 -1.20 -1.31
C ASP A 127 14.71 -1.10 -1.61
N VAL A 128 13.90 -0.61 -0.67
CA VAL A 128 12.44 -0.46 -0.87
C VAL A 128 12.15 0.60 -1.93
N MET A 129 12.86 1.73 -1.92
CA MET A 129 12.65 2.79 -2.90
C MET A 129 13.02 2.34 -4.32
N GLU A 130 14.12 1.61 -4.49
CA GLU A 130 14.51 1.01 -5.76
C GLU A 130 13.53 -0.08 -6.20
N ALA A 131 13.08 -0.92 -5.26
CA ALA A 131 12.13 -1.99 -5.52
C ALA A 131 10.80 -1.48 -6.07
N ARG A 132 10.34 -0.28 -5.69
CA ARG A 132 9.12 0.32 -6.26
C ARG A 132 9.24 0.57 -7.75
N LEU A 133 10.38 1.09 -8.19
CA LEU A 133 10.65 1.32 -9.62
C LEU A 133 10.87 0.00 -10.36
N SER A 134 11.53 -0.97 -9.71
CA SER A 134 11.74 -2.29 -10.28
C SER A 134 10.42 -3.07 -10.43
N ALA A 135 9.55 -3.06 -9.42
CA ALA A 135 8.22 -3.69 -9.47
C ALA A 135 7.35 -3.07 -10.57
N ALA A 136 7.32 -1.72 -10.66
CA ALA A 136 6.51 -1.02 -11.65
C ALA A 136 6.95 -1.31 -13.11
N ARG A 137 8.24 -1.59 -13.33
CA ARG A 137 8.80 -1.85 -14.66
C ARG A 137 8.82 -3.33 -15.02
N ASP A 138 9.32 -4.14 -14.10
CA ASP A 138 9.73 -5.52 -14.35
C ASP A 138 8.78 -6.54 -13.69
N GLY A 139 7.82 -6.08 -12.89
CA GLY A 139 6.88 -6.94 -12.18
C GLY A 139 7.61 -7.96 -11.31
N LEU A 140 7.19 -9.23 -11.41
CA LEU A 140 7.82 -10.33 -10.65
C LEU A 140 9.27 -10.61 -11.07
N ARG A 141 9.73 -10.14 -12.24
CA ARG A 141 11.15 -10.24 -12.65
C ARG A 141 12.03 -9.15 -12.03
N GLY A 142 11.45 -8.26 -11.23
CA GLY A 142 12.16 -7.19 -10.55
C GLY A 142 13.03 -7.69 -9.39
N ARG A 143 13.61 -6.72 -8.66
CA ARG A 143 14.46 -6.96 -7.50
C ARG A 143 14.11 -6.05 -6.33
N ILE A 144 14.49 -6.49 -5.15
CA ILE A 144 14.52 -5.68 -3.92
C ILE A 144 15.83 -5.92 -3.21
N GLY A 145 16.77 -4.99 -3.40
CA GLY A 145 18.17 -5.18 -3.04
C GLY A 145 18.75 -6.47 -3.62
N ARG A 146 19.24 -7.33 -2.74
CA ARG A 146 19.78 -8.66 -3.10
C ARG A 146 18.71 -9.67 -3.51
N TRP A 147 17.44 -9.44 -3.19
CA TRP A 147 16.37 -10.41 -3.37
C TRP A 147 15.80 -10.34 -4.79
N ASP A 148 15.54 -11.52 -5.36
CA ASP A 148 14.68 -11.67 -6.52
C ASP A 148 13.21 -11.51 -6.09
N MET A 149 12.44 -10.73 -6.84
CA MET A 149 11.08 -10.34 -6.43
C MET A 149 10.09 -11.50 -6.53
N HIS A 150 10.25 -12.39 -7.50
CA HIS A 150 9.43 -13.60 -7.63
C HIS A 150 9.66 -14.54 -6.45
N ASP A 151 10.93 -14.79 -6.13
CA ASP A 151 11.31 -15.65 -5.00
C ASP A 151 10.84 -15.09 -3.65
N LEU A 152 10.97 -13.77 -3.45
CA LEU A 152 10.47 -13.12 -2.24
C LEU A 152 8.94 -13.17 -2.20
N GLY A 153 8.27 -12.86 -3.32
CA GLY A 153 6.81 -12.92 -3.44
C GLY A 153 6.26 -14.30 -3.10
N ARG A 154 6.90 -15.37 -3.58
CA ARG A 154 6.55 -16.75 -3.23
C ARG A 154 6.64 -17.02 -1.73
N LYS A 155 7.71 -16.56 -1.08
CA LYS A 155 7.92 -16.75 0.38
C LYS A 155 6.88 -15.99 1.19
N VAL A 156 6.62 -14.72 0.85
CA VAL A 156 5.65 -13.89 1.57
C VAL A 156 4.22 -14.38 1.34
N LEU A 157 3.88 -14.84 0.12
CA LEU A 157 2.59 -15.46 -0.16
C LEU A 157 2.37 -16.72 0.68
N GLN A 158 3.40 -17.55 0.84
CA GLN A 158 3.32 -18.73 1.71
C GLN A 158 3.03 -18.33 3.16
N LEU A 159 3.73 -17.31 3.70
CA LEU A 159 3.47 -16.81 5.06
C LEU A 159 2.03 -16.32 5.21
N SER A 160 1.52 -15.59 4.21
CA SER A 160 0.13 -15.13 4.21
C SER A 160 -0.87 -16.30 4.23
N GLN A 161 -0.64 -17.33 3.39
CA GLN A 161 -1.47 -18.55 3.40
C GLN A 161 -1.44 -19.24 4.77
N ASP A 162 -0.27 -19.37 5.38
CA ASP A 162 -0.13 -20.03 6.68
C ASP A 162 -0.85 -19.25 7.79
N GLY A 163 -0.79 -17.91 7.78
CA GLY A 163 -1.53 -17.08 8.72
C GLY A 163 -3.05 -17.16 8.56
N LEU A 164 -3.56 -17.23 7.32
CA LEU A 164 -4.99 -17.48 7.08
C LEU A 164 -5.44 -18.87 7.57
N ARG A 165 -4.64 -19.92 7.34
CA ARG A 165 -4.91 -21.27 7.86
C ARG A 165 -4.97 -21.26 9.39
N ARG A 166 -4.00 -20.64 10.06
CA ARG A 166 -3.97 -20.54 11.53
C ARG A 166 -5.12 -19.74 12.11
N ARG A 167 -5.56 -18.67 11.43
CA ARG A 167 -6.75 -17.90 11.82
C ARG A 167 -8.03 -18.72 11.81
N ALA A 168 -8.11 -19.74 10.95
CA ALA A 168 -9.19 -20.72 10.88
C ALA A 168 -10.60 -20.08 10.86
N ARG A 169 -10.76 -18.98 10.11
CA ARG A 169 -12.08 -18.43 9.81
C ARG A 169 -12.68 -19.22 8.67
N LEU A 170 -13.71 -19.99 8.99
CA LEU A 170 -14.32 -20.92 8.05
C LEU A 170 -15.65 -20.37 7.54
N ASP A 171 -15.98 -20.66 6.29
CA ASP A 171 -17.32 -20.52 5.76
C ASP A 171 -18.23 -21.68 6.20
N ASP A 172 -19.49 -21.66 5.76
CA ASP A 172 -20.49 -22.70 6.08
C ASP A 172 -20.13 -24.09 5.51
N GLU A 173 -19.21 -24.16 4.54
CA GLU A 173 -18.70 -25.40 3.95
C GLU A 173 -17.41 -25.89 4.62
N GLY A 174 -16.90 -25.17 5.62
CA GLY A 174 -15.68 -25.51 6.35
C GLY A 174 -14.39 -25.14 5.62
N LYS A 175 -14.44 -24.30 4.59
CA LYS A 175 -13.26 -23.79 3.87
C LYS A 175 -12.74 -22.54 4.56
N ASP A 176 -11.42 -22.44 4.67
CA ASP A 176 -10.77 -21.25 5.21
C ASP A 176 -10.60 -20.13 4.18
N GLU A 177 -10.10 -18.98 4.63
CA GLU A 177 -9.87 -17.77 3.83
C GLU A 177 -8.78 -17.95 2.74
N THR A 178 -8.01 -19.06 2.71
CA THR A 178 -6.87 -19.20 1.77
C THR A 178 -7.28 -19.23 0.31
N GLY A 179 -8.52 -19.63 0.00
CA GLY A 179 -9.06 -19.63 -1.36
C GLY A 179 -9.05 -18.26 -2.03
N PHE A 180 -9.12 -17.17 -1.25
CA PHE A 180 -9.05 -15.80 -1.78
C PHE A 180 -7.67 -15.46 -2.38
N LEU A 181 -6.62 -16.20 -2.01
CA LEU A 181 -5.27 -15.97 -2.51
C LEU A 181 -4.99 -16.61 -3.87
N SER A 182 -5.96 -17.31 -4.47
CA SER A 182 -5.77 -18.02 -5.74
C SER A 182 -5.18 -17.18 -6.88
N PRO A 183 -5.58 -15.90 -7.12
CA PRO A 183 -4.98 -15.12 -8.21
C PRO A 183 -3.49 -14.84 -7.99
N LEU A 184 -3.07 -14.71 -6.73
CA LEU A 184 -1.66 -14.51 -6.38
C LEU A 184 -0.86 -15.81 -6.51
N VAL A 185 -1.47 -16.95 -6.16
CA VAL A 185 -0.87 -18.28 -6.36
C VAL A 185 -0.62 -18.52 -7.84
N ASP A 186 -1.59 -18.23 -8.70
CA ASP A 186 -1.46 -18.40 -10.15
C ASP A 186 -0.37 -17.49 -10.73
N ALA A 187 -0.33 -16.22 -10.32
CA ALA A 187 0.70 -15.27 -10.74
C ALA A 187 2.11 -15.68 -10.31
N ILE A 188 2.27 -16.24 -9.10
CA ILE A 188 3.56 -16.81 -8.66
C ILE A 188 3.88 -18.09 -9.42
N ALA A 189 2.90 -18.95 -9.71
CA ALA A 189 3.13 -20.22 -10.37
C ALA A 189 3.66 -20.07 -11.81
N ASP A 190 3.12 -19.13 -12.59
CA ASP A 190 3.55 -18.89 -13.97
C ASP A 190 4.45 -17.66 -14.14
N GLY A 191 4.68 -16.90 -13.06
CA GLY A 191 5.55 -15.72 -13.04
C GLY A 191 4.98 -14.53 -13.83
N LYS A 192 3.67 -14.48 -14.08
CA LYS A 192 3.03 -13.41 -14.84
C LYS A 192 2.11 -12.55 -13.97
N THR A 193 2.34 -11.25 -14.03
CA THR A 193 1.45 -10.21 -13.48
C THR A 193 0.17 -10.08 -14.31
N PRO A 194 -0.92 -9.51 -13.75
CA PRO A 194 -2.12 -9.20 -14.53
C PRO A 194 -1.84 -8.32 -15.75
N ALA A 195 -0.93 -7.35 -15.63
CA ALA A 195 -0.53 -6.48 -16.73
C ALA A 195 0.12 -7.25 -17.89
N GLU A 196 0.95 -8.25 -17.60
CA GLU A 196 1.58 -9.07 -18.62
C GLU A 196 0.59 -9.99 -19.33
N ARG A 197 -0.42 -10.50 -18.62
CA ARG A 197 -1.53 -11.24 -19.24
C ARG A 197 -2.32 -10.36 -20.21
N LEU A 198 -2.57 -9.11 -19.83
CA LEU A 198 -3.19 -8.12 -20.71
C LEU A 198 -2.33 -7.85 -21.96
N LEU A 199 -1.01 -7.73 -21.79
CA LEU A 199 -0.08 -7.54 -22.92
C LEU A 199 -0.06 -8.76 -23.85
N ASP A 200 -0.09 -9.98 -23.29
CA ASP A 200 -0.18 -11.21 -24.09
C ASP A 200 -1.46 -11.23 -24.95
N MET A 201 -2.61 -10.86 -24.37
CA MET A 201 -3.87 -10.76 -25.11
C MET A 201 -3.84 -9.65 -26.15
N TYR A 202 -3.32 -8.48 -25.77
CA TYR A 202 -3.18 -7.32 -26.66
C TYR A 202 -2.33 -7.64 -27.90
N HIS A 203 -1.20 -8.31 -27.72
CA HIS A 203 -0.30 -8.70 -28.81
C HIS A 203 -0.71 -10.00 -29.52
N GLY A 204 -1.60 -10.78 -28.93
CA GLY A 204 -2.14 -12.03 -29.47
C GLY A 204 -3.54 -11.82 -30.05
N ASP A 205 -4.53 -12.39 -29.38
CA ASP A 205 -5.92 -12.49 -29.87
C ASP A 205 -6.59 -11.15 -30.18
N TRP A 206 -6.14 -10.05 -29.56
CA TRP A 206 -6.69 -8.72 -29.81
C TRP A 206 -6.02 -8.01 -31.00
N GLU A 207 -4.93 -8.56 -31.54
CA GLU A 207 -4.22 -8.00 -32.70
C GLU A 207 -3.86 -6.50 -32.58
N GLY A 208 -3.62 -6.03 -31.35
CA GLY A 208 -3.32 -4.63 -31.05
C GLY A 208 -4.56 -3.72 -30.86
N ASP A 209 -5.77 -4.26 -30.82
CA ASP A 209 -6.98 -3.52 -30.50
C ASP A 209 -7.25 -3.51 -28.98
N LEU A 210 -6.97 -2.37 -28.34
CA LEU A 210 -7.19 -2.19 -26.90
C LEU A 210 -8.67 -2.21 -26.51
N SER A 211 -9.61 -1.99 -27.45
CA SER A 211 -11.04 -1.91 -27.12
C SER A 211 -11.59 -3.20 -26.48
N HIS A 212 -10.99 -4.36 -26.78
CA HIS A 212 -11.32 -5.64 -26.16
C HIS A 212 -11.11 -5.68 -24.64
N VAL A 213 -10.31 -4.78 -24.07
CA VAL A 213 -10.14 -4.70 -22.60
C VAL A 213 -11.46 -4.39 -21.89
N PHE A 214 -12.33 -3.59 -22.51
CA PHE A 214 -13.60 -3.18 -21.92
C PHE A 214 -14.62 -4.32 -21.86
N GLU A 215 -14.50 -5.31 -22.74
CA GLU A 215 -15.33 -6.52 -22.73
C GLU A 215 -14.75 -7.56 -21.76
N THR A 216 -13.43 -7.76 -21.79
CA THR A 216 -12.74 -8.82 -21.03
C THR A 216 -12.67 -8.51 -19.52
N HIS A 217 -12.66 -7.23 -19.14
CA HIS A 217 -12.52 -6.77 -17.74
C HIS A 217 -13.74 -5.97 -17.27
N GLN A 218 -14.93 -6.22 -17.85
CA GLN A 218 -16.16 -5.63 -17.32
C GLN A 218 -16.47 -6.20 -15.92
N TYR A 219 -17.00 -5.35 -15.04
CA TYR A 219 -17.54 -5.74 -13.72
C TYR A 219 -19.03 -6.04 -13.79
#